data_AF-A0A931KJ99-F1
#
_entry.id   AF-A0A931KJ99-F1
#
_cell.length_a   1.000
_cell.length_b   1.000
_cell.length_c   1.000
_cell.angle_alpha   90.00
_cell.angle_beta   90.00
_cell.angle_gamma   90.00
#
_symmetry.space_group_name_H-M   'P 1'
#
loop_
_entity.id
_entity.type
_entity.pdbx_description
1 polymer ?
#
loop_
_entity_poly.entity_id
_entity_poly.type
_entity_poly.pdbx_seq_one_letter_code
_entity_poly.pdbx_strand_id
1 'polypeptide(L)'
;MADRFLMSLREPASALTHAVWFFAAIPLIARLLMRTGDRTKQISIVIYGITLLACAGASTVFHAVQGDEATIMWYNRLDHIGIGLLIAGTYTPIACHLLEARSGTRILAMIWLAAGAAAILRLTIHPIPKSAAVAIYLVMGWGAAPGYAMLWRRLQWSQVRMIAEGGLCYTLGALVHWQNVPNFWPGVFEAHDTFHVLVMLGSFRHYQFMEYVVVPIHDAESLGARTRYAVTAPVVEMPVDVPSTIPRPYLWRSIRRRRSVPRR
;
A
#
# COMPACT_ATOMS: atom_id res chain seq x y z
N MET A 1 25.85 15.19 6.56
CA MET A 1 25.07 15.51 5.34
C MET A 1 23.62 15.08 5.50
N ALA A 2 23.35 13.85 5.97
CA ALA A 2 22.00 13.38 6.28
C ALA A 2 21.25 14.28 7.28
N ASP A 3 21.87 14.72 8.37
CA ASP A 3 21.21 15.56 9.38
C ASP A 3 20.72 16.90 8.81
N ARG A 4 21.51 17.53 7.92
CA ARG A 4 21.11 18.78 7.26
C ARG A 4 19.93 18.57 6.30
N PHE A 5 19.85 17.40 5.65
CA PHE A 5 18.71 17.04 4.81
C PHE A 5 17.45 16.80 5.65
N LEU A 6 17.55 16.03 6.74
CA LEU A 6 16.42 15.77 7.63
C LEU A 6 15.88 17.04 8.28
N MET A 7 16.76 17.94 8.72
CA MET A 7 16.37 19.25 9.27
C MET A 7 15.72 20.19 8.23
N SER A 8 15.85 19.88 6.94
CA SER A 8 15.20 20.67 5.88
C SER A 8 13.76 20.24 5.60
N LEU A 9 13.32 19.08 6.10
CA LEU A 9 11.95 18.61 5.97
C LEU A 9 11.08 19.14 7.11
N ARG A 10 9.85 19.56 6.81
CA ARG A 10 8.92 20.05 7.85
C ARG A 10 8.53 18.94 8.84
N GLU A 11 8.17 17.77 8.31
CA GLU A 11 7.75 16.58 9.06
C GLU A 11 8.50 15.35 8.54
N PRO A 12 9.76 15.13 8.99
CA PRO A 12 10.68 14.19 8.35
C PRO A 12 10.20 12.74 8.33
N ALA A 13 9.65 12.25 9.45
CA ALA A 13 9.19 10.86 9.55
C ALA A 13 8.08 10.56 8.53
N SER A 14 7.02 11.38 8.54
CA SER A 14 5.90 11.29 7.60
C SER A 14 6.33 11.44 6.14
N ALA A 15 7.18 12.41 5.84
CA ALA A 15 7.71 12.60 4.48
C ALA A 15 8.48 11.38 3.99
N LEU A 16 9.37 10.84 4.82
CA LEU A 16 10.21 9.70 4.44
C LEU A 16 9.43 8.40 4.30
N THR A 17 8.45 8.13 5.17
CA THR A 17 7.61 6.93 5.05
C THR A 17 6.91 6.87 3.70
N HIS A 18 6.28 7.98 3.28
CA HIS A 18 5.60 8.03 1.99
C HIS A 18 6.56 8.12 0.80
N ALA A 19 7.73 8.76 0.95
CA ALA A 19 8.75 8.79 -0.10
C ALA A 19 9.26 7.37 -0.41
N VAL A 20 9.59 6.60 0.62
CA VAL A 20 10.00 5.20 0.50
C VAL A 20 8.91 4.40 -0.22
N TRP A 21 7.65 4.60 0.16
CA TRP A 21 6.54 3.91 -0.49
C TRP A 21 6.36 4.32 -1.95
N PHE A 22 6.45 5.61 -2.28
CA PHE A 22 6.35 6.12 -3.64
C PHE A 22 7.38 5.47 -4.55
N PHE A 23 8.65 5.45 -4.15
CA PHE A 23 9.71 4.84 -4.95
C PHE A 23 9.61 3.32 -5.01
N ALA A 24 9.21 2.66 -3.92
CA ALA A 24 8.98 1.22 -3.90
C ALA A 24 7.80 0.80 -4.79
N ALA A 25 6.75 1.63 -4.89
CA ALA A 25 5.57 1.34 -5.68
C ALA A 25 5.84 1.32 -7.19
N ILE A 26 6.80 2.10 -7.70
CA ILE A 26 7.12 2.17 -9.13
C ILE A 26 7.49 0.80 -9.73
N PRO A 27 8.52 0.07 -9.25
CA PRO A 27 8.87 -1.24 -9.79
C PRO A 27 7.77 -2.28 -9.54
N LEU A 28 7.01 -2.15 -8.46
CA LEU A 28 5.87 -3.01 -8.16
C LEU A 28 4.75 -2.85 -9.22
N ILE A 29 4.36 -1.61 -9.56
CA ILE A 29 3.39 -1.32 -10.61
C ILE A 29 3.91 -1.77 -11.97
N ALA A 30 5.19 -1.50 -12.29
CA ALA A 30 5.79 -1.96 -13.55
C ALA A 30 5.70 -3.48 -13.68
N ARG A 31 5.95 -4.22 -12.59
CA ARG A 31 5.78 -5.68 -12.54
C ARG A 31 4.35 -6.12 -12.83
N LEU A 32 3.32 -5.43 -12.31
CA LEU A 32 1.93 -5.75 -12.65
C LEU A 32 1.65 -5.55 -14.14
N LEU A 33 2.14 -4.46 -14.71
CA LEU A 33 1.95 -4.14 -16.13
C LEU A 33 2.63 -5.15 -17.05
N MET A 34 3.88 -5.54 -16.74
CA MET A 34 4.62 -6.54 -17.51
C MET A 34 3.98 -7.94 -17.47
N ARG A 35 3.29 -8.28 -16.38
CA ARG A 35 2.60 -9.57 -16.23
C ARG A 35 1.20 -9.57 -16.83
N THR A 36 0.67 -8.41 -17.19
CA THR A 36 -0.68 -8.28 -17.73
C THR A 36 -0.64 -8.30 -19.26
N GLY A 37 -1.16 -9.37 -19.87
CA GLY A 37 -1.30 -9.48 -21.34
C GLY A 37 -2.58 -8.87 -21.92
N ASP A 38 -3.46 -8.34 -21.08
CA ASP A 38 -4.78 -7.81 -21.46
C ASP A 38 -4.81 -6.27 -21.37
N ARG A 39 -5.21 -5.60 -22.45
CA ARG A 39 -5.22 -4.13 -22.53
C ARG A 39 -6.19 -3.48 -21.54
N THR A 40 -7.35 -4.08 -21.30
CA THR A 40 -8.35 -3.56 -20.35
C THR A 40 -7.84 -3.65 -18.92
N LYS A 41 -7.17 -4.75 -18.57
CA LYS A 41 -6.47 -4.87 -17.28
C LYS A 41 -5.35 -3.87 -17.16
N GLN A 42 -4.51 -3.71 -18.19
CA GLN A 42 -3.44 -2.71 -18.17
C GLN A 42 -3.98 -1.33 -17.86
N ILE A 43 -5.09 -0.90 -18.50
CA ILE A 43 -5.73 0.39 -18.19
C ILE A 43 -6.15 0.46 -16.73
N SER A 44 -6.83 -0.55 -16.19
CA SER A 44 -7.26 -0.56 -14.79
C SER A 44 -6.10 -0.55 -13.79
N ILE A 45 -4.99 -1.22 -14.12
CA ILE A 45 -3.75 -1.25 -13.30
C ILE A 45 -3.00 0.08 -13.41
N VAL A 46 -3.00 0.75 -14.57
CA VAL A 46 -2.46 2.10 -14.72
C VAL A 46 -3.23 3.08 -13.85
N ILE A 47 -4.56 3.02 -13.84
CA ILE A 47 -5.40 3.87 -12.98
C ILE A 47 -5.06 3.64 -11.49
N TYR A 48 -4.99 2.37 -11.07
CA TYR A 48 -4.55 2.01 -9.73
C TYR A 48 -3.13 2.55 -9.41
N GLY A 49 -2.18 2.36 -10.32
CA GLY A 49 -0.79 2.76 -10.13
C GLY A 49 -0.62 4.28 -10.04
N ILE A 50 -1.26 5.04 -10.93
CA ILE A 50 -1.20 6.51 -10.93
C ILE A 50 -1.81 7.07 -9.65
N THR A 51 -2.95 6.54 -9.20
CA THR A 51 -3.59 7.02 -7.96
C THR A 51 -2.77 6.68 -6.71
N LEU A 52 -2.12 5.52 -6.66
CA LEU A 52 -1.16 5.14 -5.61
C LEU A 52 0.03 6.10 -5.56
N LEU A 53 0.66 6.34 -6.71
CA LEU A 53 1.79 7.26 -6.82
C LEU A 53 1.39 8.70 -6.52
N ALA A 54 0.22 9.15 -6.98
CA ALA A 54 -0.29 10.48 -6.68
C ALA A 54 -0.54 10.68 -5.19
N CYS A 55 -1.14 9.71 -4.50
CA CYS A 55 -1.36 9.77 -3.06
C CYS A 55 -0.03 9.79 -2.28
N ALA A 56 0.88 8.84 -2.57
CA ALA A 56 2.16 8.77 -1.87
C ALA A 56 3.06 10.00 -2.17
N GLY A 57 3.05 10.48 -3.41
CA GLY A 57 3.80 11.67 -3.83
C GLY A 57 3.25 12.94 -3.21
N ALA A 58 1.93 13.15 -3.22
CA ALA A 58 1.31 14.30 -2.59
C ALA A 58 1.59 14.36 -1.08
N SER A 59 1.46 13.22 -0.38
CA SER A 59 1.81 13.10 1.04
C SER A 59 3.28 13.42 1.30
N THR A 60 4.19 12.84 0.51
CA THR A 60 5.63 13.11 0.60
C THR A 60 5.92 14.61 0.49
N VAL A 61 5.38 15.27 -0.53
CA VAL A 61 5.62 16.70 -0.76
C VAL A 61 4.98 17.54 0.35
N PHE A 62 3.76 17.20 0.77
CA PHE A 62 3.06 17.92 1.83
C PHE A 62 3.88 17.94 3.13
N HIS A 63 4.42 16.80 3.56
CA HIS A 63 5.22 16.70 4.78
C HIS A 63 6.67 17.21 4.62
N ALA A 64 7.20 17.21 3.40
CA ALA A 64 8.55 17.70 3.13
C ALA A 64 8.62 19.23 3.06
N VAL A 65 7.63 19.87 2.43
CA VAL A 65 7.73 21.28 2.02
C VAL A 65 7.68 22.25 3.21
N GLN A 66 8.64 23.18 3.22
CA GLN A 66 8.59 24.39 4.03
C GLN A 66 7.97 25.51 3.18
N GLY A 67 7.09 26.32 3.77
CA GLY A 67 6.43 27.39 3.05
C GLY A 67 5.54 28.21 3.96
N ASP A 68 4.94 29.25 3.38
CA ASP A 68 3.89 29.99 4.05
C ASP A 68 2.61 29.15 4.22
N GLU A 69 1.67 29.66 5.00
CA GLU A 69 0.40 28.98 5.29
C GLU A 69 -0.37 28.62 4.02
N ALA A 70 -0.34 29.49 3.01
CA ALA A 70 -1.03 29.27 1.74
C ALA A 70 -0.45 28.07 0.98
N THR A 71 0.89 27.97 0.91
CA THR A 71 1.60 26.84 0.29
C THR A 71 1.29 25.54 1.02
N ILE A 72 1.42 25.53 2.34
CA ILE A 72 1.14 24.35 3.18
C ILE A 72 -0.31 23.89 3.00
N MET A 73 -1.26 24.82 2.99
CA MET A 73 -2.68 24.52 2.79
C MET A 73 -2.93 23.87 1.41
N TRP A 74 -2.30 24.35 0.34
CA TRP A 74 -2.48 23.74 -0.99
C TRP A 74 -1.98 22.29 -1.05
N TYR A 75 -0.79 22.02 -0.51
CA TYR A 75 -0.28 20.64 -0.46
C TYR A 75 -1.10 19.76 0.48
N ASN A 76 -1.64 20.30 1.58
CA ASN A 76 -2.56 19.58 2.46
C ASN A 76 -3.81 19.12 1.70
N ARG A 77 -4.38 19.99 0.85
CA ARG A 77 -5.52 19.66 0.00
C ARG A 77 -5.18 18.53 -0.97
N LEU A 78 -4.04 18.61 -1.65
CA LEU A 78 -3.61 17.58 -2.60
C LEU A 78 -3.37 16.22 -1.92
N ASP A 79 -2.76 16.22 -0.75
CA ASP A 79 -2.53 15.02 0.06
C ASP A 79 -3.87 14.33 0.41
N HIS A 80 -4.84 15.11 0.90
CA HIS A 80 -6.16 14.58 1.25
C HIS A 80 -7.00 14.17 0.02
N ILE A 81 -6.86 14.86 -1.11
CA ILE A 81 -7.46 14.44 -2.39
C ILE A 81 -6.87 13.09 -2.82
N GLY A 82 -5.55 12.91 -2.62
CA GLY A 82 -4.83 11.67 -2.91
C GLY A 82 -5.46 10.45 -2.25
N ILE A 83 -5.91 10.55 -1.00
CA ILE A 83 -6.58 9.45 -0.28
C ILE A 83 -7.85 8.99 -1.03
N GLY A 84 -8.71 9.93 -1.41
CA GLY A 84 -9.94 9.62 -2.13
C GLY A 84 -9.68 8.99 -3.50
N LEU A 85 -8.69 9.50 -4.23
CA LEU A 85 -8.26 8.96 -5.52
C LEU A 85 -7.68 7.56 -5.38
N LEU A 86 -6.84 7.30 -4.38
CA LEU A 86 -6.29 5.97 -4.12
C LEU A 86 -7.38 4.96 -3.79
N ILE A 87 -8.37 5.33 -2.96
CA ILE A 87 -9.52 4.45 -2.69
C ILE A 87 -10.20 4.08 -4.02
N ALA A 88 -10.61 5.05 -4.84
CA ALA A 88 -11.24 4.77 -6.13
C ALA A 88 -10.34 3.95 -7.09
N GLY A 89 -9.04 4.24 -7.09
CA GLY A 89 -8.03 3.53 -7.86
C GLY A 89 -7.91 2.06 -7.46
N THR A 90 -7.92 1.74 -6.17
CA THR A 90 -7.89 0.34 -5.69
C THR A 90 -9.14 -0.44 -6.10
N TYR A 91 -10.30 0.21 -6.19
CA TYR A 91 -11.55 -0.41 -6.61
C TYR A 91 -11.63 -0.70 -8.09
N THR A 92 -10.95 0.10 -8.92
CA THR A 92 -11.04 0.04 -10.39
C THR A 92 -10.73 -1.35 -10.96
N PRO A 93 -9.55 -1.96 -10.73
CA PRO A 93 -9.26 -3.31 -11.22
C PRO A 93 -10.19 -4.38 -10.63
N ILE A 94 -10.63 -4.24 -9.39
CA ILE A 94 -11.54 -5.19 -8.73
C ILE A 94 -12.91 -5.18 -9.40
N ALA A 95 -13.48 -3.99 -9.59
CA ALA A 95 -14.79 -3.79 -10.17
C ALA A 95 -14.84 -4.19 -11.65
N CYS A 96 -13.77 -3.94 -12.41
CA CYS A 96 -13.70 -4.28 -13.83
C CYS A 96 -13.56 -5.79 -14.08
N HIS A 97 -12.84 -6.52 -13.22
CA HIS A 97 -12.40 -7.88 -13.54
C HIS A 97 -12.95 -8.98 -12.64
N LEU A 98 -13.38 -8.66 -11.41
CA LEU A 98 -13.80 -9.67 -10.44
C LEU A 98 -15.31 -9.64 -10.13
N LEU A 99 -15.99 -8.56 -10.49
CA LEU A 99 -17.42 -8.39 -10.27
C LEU A 99 -18.20 -8.58 -11.57
N GLU A 100 -19.47 -8.98 -11.44
CA GLU A 100 -20.41 -8.97 -12.55
C GLU A 100 -20.54 -7.55 -13.12
N ALA A 101 -20.61 -7.43 -14.45
CA ALA A 101 -20.56 -6.15 -15.17
C ALA A 101 -21.47 -5.07 -14.52
N ARG A 102 -22.74 -5.39 -14.25
CA ARG A 102 -23.69 -4.44 -13.65
C ARG A 102 -23.30 -4.00 -12.24
N SER A 103 -22.77 -4.89 -11.42
CA SER A 103 -22.33 -4.57 -10.06
C SER A 103 -21.00 -3.84 -10.05
N GLY A 104 -20.06 -4.25 -10.91
CA GLY A 104 -18.80 -3.57 -11.15
C GLY A 104 -19.00 -2.11 -11.57
N THR A 105 -19.80 -1.86 -12.61
CA THR A 105 -20.09 -0.50 -13.08
C THR A 105 -20.73 0.38 -12.00
N ARG A 106 -21.69 -0.16 -11.22
CA ARG A 106 -22.33 0.60 -10.13
C ARG A 106 -21.33 1.00 -9.04
N ILE A 107 -20.50 0.06 -8.58
CA ILE A 107 -19.50 0.32 -7.55
C ILE A 107 -18.45 1.32 -8.07
N LEU A 108 -18.02 1.16 -9.32
CA LEU A 108 -17.06 2.06 -9.95
C LEU A 108 -17.60 3.50 -10.05
N ALA A 109 -18.84 3.66 -10.53
CA ALA A 109 -19.48 4.97 -10.61
C ALA A 109 -19.63 5.60 -9.23
N MET A 110 -20.14 4.84 -8.26
CA MET A 110 -20.34 5.31 -6.88
C MET A 110 -19.02 5.79 -6.25
N ILE A 111 -17.94 5.01 -6.36
CA ILE A 111 -16.69 5.35 -5.68
C ILE A 111 -15.94 6.51 -6.33
N TRP A 112 -15.97 6.62 -7.67
CA TRP A 112 -15.37 7.74 -8.37
C TRP A 112 -16.16 9.04 -8.17
N LEU A 113 -17.50 8.97 -8.11
CA LEU A 113 -18.33 10.12 -7.75
C LEU A 113 -18.07 10.56 -6.30
N ALA A 114 -17.93 9.61 -5.36
CA ALA A 114 -17.58 9.93 -3.99
C ALA A 114 -16.18 10.57 -3.88
N ALA A 115 -15.19 10.07 -4.63
CA ALA A 115 -13.85 10.66 -4.68
C ALA A 115 -13.86 12.08 -5.27
N GLY A 116 -14.61 12.29 -6.35
CA GLY A 116 -14.80 13.62 -6.93
C GLY A 116 -15.48 14.59 -5.95
N ALA A 117 -16.54 14.15 -5.27
CA ALA A 117 -17.23 14.96 -4.27
C ALA A 117 -16.31 15.28 -3.07
N ALA A 118 -15.55 14.32 -2.57
CA ALA A 118 -14.58 14.54 -1.49
C ALA A 118 -13.47 15.52 -1.90
N ALA A 119 -13.03 15.46 -3.17
CA ALA A 119 -12.05 16.39 -3.71
C ALA A 119 -12.60 17.81 -3.83
N ILE A 120 -13.80 17.97 -4.38
CA ILE A 120 -14.49 19.27 -4.45
C ILE A 120 -14.66 19.86 -3.04
N LEU A 121 -15.12 19.06 -2.08
CA LEU A 121 -15.25 19.45 -0.68
C LEU A 121 -13.92 19.96 -0.11
N ARG A 122 -12.80 19.29 -0.40
CA ARG A 122 -11.45 19.72 0.03
C ARG A 122 -10.98 21.02 -0.60
N LEU A 123 -11.39 21.28 -1.84
CA LEU A 123 -11.01 22.49 -2.56
C LEU A 123 -11.84 23.70 -2.12
N THR A 124 -13.09 23.49 -1.68
CA THR A 124 -14.02 24.56 -1.34
C THR A 124 -14.13 24.85 0.16
N ILE A 125 -13.92 23.84 1.03
CA ILE A 125 -14.08 23.98 2.48
C ILE A 125 -12.75 23.74 3.19
N HIS A 126 -12.33 24.71 4.01
CA HIS A 126 -11.16 24.60 4.89
C HIS A 126 -11.34 25.48 6.15
N PRO A 127 -11.06 24.96 7.37
CA PRO A 127 -10.63 23.61 7.68
C PRO A 127 -11.82 22.62 7.68
N ILE A 128 -11.55 21.37 7.33
CA ILE A 128 -12.51 20.27 7.52
C ILE A 128 -12.18 19.58 8.85
N PRO A 129 -13.16 19.38 9.75
CA PRO A 129 -12.91 18.66 10.99
C PRO A 129 -12.27 17.29 10.74
N LYS A 130 -11.25 16.95 11.52
CA LYS A 130 -10.51 15.69 11.41
C LYS A 130 -11.41 14.46 11.46
N SER A 131 -12.40 14.46 12.36
CA SER A 131 -13.40 13.38 12.47
C SER A 131 -14.23 13.22 11.19
N ALA A 132 -14.65 14.33 10.58
CA ALA A 132 -15.38 14.31 9.32
C ALA A 132 -14.49 13.79 8.17
N ALA A 133 -13.22 14.20 8.12
CA ALA A 133 -12.25 13.67 7.16
C ALA A 133 -12.15 12.13 7.24
N VAL A 134 -11.88 11.63 8.45
CA VAL A 134 -11.74 10.20 8.74
C VAL A 134 -13.02 9.45 8.38
N ALA A 135 -14.19 9.97 8.77
CA ALA A 135 -15.48 9.34 8.46
C ALA A 135 -15.73 9.23 6.96
N ILE A 136 -15.49 10.31 6.18
CA ILE A 136 -15.67 10.31 4.73
C ILE A 136 -14.83 9.21 4.09
N TYR A 137 -13.53 9.14 4.40
CA TYR A 137 -12.64 8.16 3.77
C TYR A 137 -12.90 6.73 4.24
N LEU A 138 -13.31 6.52 5.50
CA LEU A 138 -13.72 5.19 5.97
C LEU A 138 -15.00 4.73 5.28
N VAL A 139 -16.02 5.60 5.14
CA VAL A 139 -17.25 5.27 4.42
C VAL A 139 -16.95 4.95 2.96
N MET A 140 -16.08 5.72 2.30
CA MET A 140 -15.62 5.42 0.95
C MET A 140 -14.90 4.07 0.90
N GLY A 141 -13.95 3.84 1.81
CA GLY A 141 -13.16 2.61 1.87
C GLY A 141 -14.00 1.36 2.07
N TRP A 142 -15.05 1.42 2.89
CA TRP A 142 -15.98 0.31 3.13
C TRP A 142 -17.19 0.30 2.18
N GLY A 143 -17.34 1.30 1.30
CA GLY A 143 -18.50 1.46 0.43
C GLY A 143 -18.76 0.30 -0.52
N ALA A 144 -17.73 -0.50 -0.83
CA ALA A 144 -17.88 -1.70 -1.65
C ALA A 144 -17.83 -3.01 -0.85
N ALA A 145 -18.00 -2.98 0.47
CA ALA A 145 -18.18 -4.18 1.29
C ALA A 145 -19.19 -5.19 0.70
N PRO A 146 -20.30 -4.76 0.05
CA PRO A 146 -21.19 -5.69 -0.65
C PRO A 146 -20.50 -6.46 -1.80
N GLY A 147 -19.58 -5.82 -2.53
CA GLY A 147 -18.76 -6.47 -3.56
C GLY A 147 -17.84 -7.53 -2.97
N TYR A 148 -17.26 -7.29 -1.80
CA TYR A 148 -16.43 -8.27 -1.10
C TYR A 148 -17.22 -9.51 -0.65
N ALA A 149 -18.48 -9.35 -0.25
CA ALA A 149 -19.35 -10.50 0.03
C ALA A 149 -19.61 -11.37 -1.22
N MET A 150 -19.65 -10.75 -2.41
CA MET A 150 -19.75 -11.50 -3.68
C MET A 150 -18.43 -12.22 -3.99
N LEU A 151 -17.28 -11.59 -3.74
CA LEU A 151 -15.96 -12.20 -3.93
C LEU A 151 -15.73 -13.39 -3.00
N TRP A 152 -16.21 -13.34 -1.76
CA TRP A 152 -16.08 -14.44 -0.78
C TRP A 152 -16.64 -15.77 -1.30
N ARG A 153 -17.68 -15.71 -2.15
CA ARG A 153 -18.29 -16.91 -2.73
C ARG A 153 -17.51 -17.47 -3.93
N ARG A 154 -16.56 -16.70 -4.49
CA ARG A 154 -15.85 -17.02 -5.73
C ARG A 154 -14.35 -17.21 -5.56
N LEU A 155 -13.79 -16.65 -4.48
CA LEU A 155 -12.35 -16.65 -4.19
C LEU A 155 -12.07 -17.49 -2.94
N GLN A 156 -10.86 -18.05 -2.88
CA GLN A 156 -10.38 -18.73 -1.69
C GLN A 156 -10.02 -17.73 -0.58
N TRP A 157 -10.02 -18.18 0.67
CA TRP A 157 -9.63 -17.35 1.81
C TRP A 157 -8.24 -16.74 1.66
N SER A 158 -7.28 -17.47 1.10
CA SER A 158 -5.92 -16.99 0.84
C SER A 158 -5.88 -15.73 -0.04
N GLN A 159 -6.87 -15.57 -0.92
CA GLN A 159 -7.03 -14.44 -1.83
C GLN A 159 -7.80 -13.30 -1.16
N VAL A 160 -8.91 -13.61 -0.48
CA VAL A 160 -9.77 -12.59 0.15
C VAL A 160 -9.13 -11.97 1.39
N ARG A 161 -8.29 -12.71 2.13
CA ARG A 161 -7.61 -12.15 3.30
C ARG A 161 -6.71 -10.96 2.96
N MET A 162 -6.17 -10.86 1.73
CA MET A 162 -5.31 -9.74 1.33
C MET A 162 -6.06 -8.41 1.39
N ILE A 163 -7.27 -8.35 0.80
CA ILE A 163 -8.11 -7.14 0.86
C ILE A 163 -8.68 -6.90 2.26
N ALA A 164 -8.97 -7.97 3.02
CA ALA A 164 -9.46 -7.84 4.40
C ALA A 164 -8.39 -7.23 5.31
N GLU A 165 -7.17 -7.77 5.27
CA GLU A 165 -6.01 -7.24 6.00
C GLU A 165 -5.66 -5.81 5.55
N GLY A 166 -5.77 -5.52 4.25
CA GLY A 166 -5.61 -4.16 3.72
C GLY A 166 -6.61 -3.17 4.32
N GLY A 167 -7.90 -3.53 4.30
CA GLY A 167 -8.99 -2.74 4.89
C GLY A 167 -8.84 -2.58 6.41
N LEU A 168 -8.37 -3.62 7.11
CA LEU A 168 -8.07 -3.55 8.54
C LEU A 168 -6.91 -2.58 8.82
N CYS A 169 -5.83 -2.63 8.04
CA CYS A 169 -4.72 -1.69 8.19
C CYS A 169 -5.18 -0.25 8.00
N TYR A 170 -5.97 0.04 6.96
CA TYR A 170 -6.55 1.38 6.76
C TYR A 170 -7.47 1.81 7.89
N THR A 171 -8.31 0.90 8.38
CA THR A 171 -9.24 1.20 9.47
C THR A 171 -8.49 1.50 10.78
N LEU A 172 -7.53 0.65 11.14
CA LEU A 172 -6.68 0.87 12.31
C LEU A 172 -5.87 2.16 12.19
N GLY A 173 -5.32 2.45 11.00
CA GLY A 173 -4.63 3.71 10.74
C GLY A 173 -5.55 4.90 10.96
N ALA A 174 -6.76 4.86 10.41
CA ALA A 174 -7.74 5.94 10.56
C ALA A 174 -8.13 6.16 12.03
N LEU A 175 -8.25 5.10 12.83
CA LEU A 175 -8.51 5.17 14.27
C LEU A 175 -7.32 5.76 15.04
N VAL A 176 -6.10 5.30 14.76
CA VAL A 176 -4.85 5.84 15.33
C VAL A 176 -4.73 7.33 15.01
N HIS A 177 -4.96 7.70 13.76
CA HIS A 177 -4.97 9.10 13.34
C HIS A 177 -6.03 9.86 14.11
N TRP A 178 -7.28 9.42 14.14
CA TRP A 178 -8.37 10.10 14.84
C TRP A 178 -8.09 10.30 16.34
N GLN A 179 -7.70 9.24 17.04
CA GLN A 179 -7.43 9.23 18.48
C GLN A 179 -6.13 9.93 18.86
N ASN A 180 -5.24 10.15 17.89
CA ASN A 180 -3.92 10.76 18.09
C ASN A 180 -3.00 9.98 19.05
N VAL A 181 -3.14 8.65 19.04
CA VAL A 181 -2.36 7.69 19.84
C VAL A 181 -2.10 6.39 19.05
N PRO A 182 -0.98 5.68 19.29
CA PRO A 182 0.10 5.98 20.24
C PRO A 182 1.14 6.97 19.69
N ASN A 183 1.79 7.71 20.58
CA ASN A 183 2.96 8.53 20.27
C ASN A 183 4.20 7.82 20.81
N PHE A 184 4.87 7.04 19.95
CA PHE A 184 5.99 6.19 20.35
C PHE A 184 7.21 7.03 20.77
N TRP A 185 7.50 8.09 20.02
CA TRP A 185 8.50 9.10 20.36
C TRP A 185 7.94 10.50 20.08
N PRO A 186 7.42 11.20 21.11
CA PRO A 186 6.88 12.55 20.95
C PRO A 186 7.86 13.48 20.23
N GLY A 187 7.39 14.20 19.22
CA GLY A 187 8.19 15.09 18.37
C GLY A 187 9.08 14.41 17.31
N VAL A 188 9.08 13.07 17.22
CA VAL A 188 9.89 12.32 16.23
C VAL A 188 9.04 11.31 15.45
N PHE A 189 8.24 10.52 16.14
CA PHE A 189 7.37 9.51 15.55
C PHE A 189 6.07 9.42 16.37
N GLU A 190 5.03 10.03 15.82
CA GLU A 190 3.75 10.23 16.46
C GLU A 190 2.66 9.35 15.82
N ALA A 191 1.43 9.49 16.31
CA ALA A 191 0.30 8.74 15.80
C ALA A 191 0.10 8.93 14.28
N HIS A 192 0.44 10.11 13.73
CA HIS A 192 0.31 10.37 12.30
C HIS A 192 1.30 9.54 11.46
N ASP A 193 2.54 9.38 11.94
CA ASP A 193 3.53 8.53 11.25
C ASP A 193 3.13 7.05 11.33
N THR A 194 2.54 6.64 12.45
CA THR A 194 1.95 5.30 12.59
C THR A 194 0.81 5.08 11.59
N PHE A 195 -0.03 6.09 11.37
CA PHE A 195 -1.04 6.07 10.32
C PHE A 195 -0.42 5.89 8.93
N HIS A 196 0.66 6.60 8.59
CA HIS A 196 1.36 6.43 7.31
C HIS A 196 1.89 5.01 7.12
N VAL A 197 2.52 4.43 8.14
CA VAL A 197 2.99 3.04 8.10
C VAL A 197 1.83 2.07 7.84
N LEU A 198 0.69 2.26 8.52
CA LEU A 198 -0.50 1.42 8.32
C LEU A 198 -1.11 1.60 6.92
N VAL A 199 -1.08 2.81 6.36
CA VAL A 199 -1.50 3.09 4.97
C VAL A 199 -0.58 2.39 3.96
N MET A 200 0.74 2.39 4.19
CA MET A 200 1.70 1.66 3.35
C MET A 200 1.45 0.16 3.40
N LEU A 201 1.30 -0.41 4.60
CA LEU A 201 1.02 -1.84 4.78
C LEU A 201 -0.31 -2.23 4.12
N GLY A 202 -1.36 -1.42 4.30
CA GLY A 202 -2.65 -1.60 3.63
C GLY A 202 -2.50 -1.58 2.12
N SER A 203 -1.84 -0.56 1.57
CA SER A 203 -1.56 -0.42 0.14
C SER A 203 -0.78 -1.62 -0.43
N PHE A 204 0.19 -2.13 0.33
CA PHE A 204 0.95 -3.30 -0.06
C PHE A 204 0.09 -4.58 -0.12
N ARG A 205 -0.85 -4.77 0.82
CA ARG A 205 -1.80 -5.88 0.76
C ARG A 205 -2.73 -5.77 -0.46
N HIS A 206 -3.18 -4.56 -0.79
CA HIS A 206 -3.93 -4.31 -2.02
C HIS A 206 -3.10 -4.60 -3.28
N TYR A 207 -1.81 -4.21 -3.30
CA TYR A 207 -0.89 -4.58 -4.37
C TYR A 207 -0.80 -6.09 -4.56
N GLN A 208 -0.62 -6.85 -3.47
CA GLN A 208 -0.55 -8.31 -3.54
C GLN A 208 -1.86 -8.91 -4.06
N PHE A 209 -3.00 -8.34 -3.70
CA PHE A 209 -4.27 -8.74 -4.30
C PHE A 209 -4.30 -8.51 -5.82
N MET A 210 -3.79 -7.38 -6.31
CA MET A 210 -3.67 -7.16 -7.75
C MET A 210 -2.75 -8.19 -8.40
N GLU A 211 -1.60 -8.47 -7.79
CA GLU A 211 -0.60 -9.39 -8.32
C GLU A 211 -1.08 -10.85 -8.39
N TYR A 212 -1.71 -11.33 -7.32
CA TYR A 212 -2.03 -12.75 -7.16
C TYR A 212 -3.47 -13.10 -7.52
N VAL A 213 -4.36 -12.11 -7.66
CA VAL A 213 -5.77 -12.33 -7.96
C VAL A 213 -6.17 -11.66 -9.27
N VAL A 214 -6.04 -10.34 -9.38
CA VAL A 214 -6.54 -9.61 -10.57
C VAL A 214 -5.75 -9.95 -11.83
N VAL A 215 -4.42 -9.87 -11.78
CA VAL A 215 -3.56 -10.08 -12.96
C VAL A 215 -3.73 -11.50 -13.54
N PRO A 216 -3.75 -12.58 -12.74
CA PRO A 216 -3.86 -13.95 -13.26
C PRO A 216 -5.25 -14.38 -13.76
N ILE A 217 -6.32 -13.66 -13.41
CA ILE A 217 -7.69 -14.04 -13.84
C ILE A 217 -7.91 -13.59 -15.28
N HIS A 218 -8.19 -14.49 -16.21
CA HIS A 218 -8.34 -14.16 -17.63
C HIS A 218 -9.77 -13.76 -18.04
N ASP A 219 -10.76 -14.07 -17.20
CA ASP A 219 -12.18 -14.00 -17.53
C ASP A 219 -13.01 -14.15 -16.24
N ALA A 220 -14.02 -13.30 -16.04
CA ALA A 220 -14.88 -13.34 -14.85
C ALA A 220 -15.74 -14.63 -14.78
N GLU A 221 -15.98 -15.28 -15.93
CA GLU A 221 -16.65 -16.57 -16.03
C GLU A 221 -15.77 -17.74 -15.57
N SER A 222 -14.44 -17.64 -15.72
CA SER A 222 -13.54 -18.71 -15.27
C SER A 222 -13.33 -18.77 -13.76
N LEU A 223 -13.75 -17.75 -13.01
CA LEU A 223 -13.79 -17.75 -11.54
C LEU A 223 -14.64 -18.90 -10.97
N GLY A 224 -15.67 -19.35 -11.70
CA GLY A 224 -16.50 -20.49 -11.30
C GLY A 224 -15.94 -21.87 -11.70
N ALA A 225 -15.09 -21.93 -12.73
CA ALA A 225 -14.58 -23.18 -13.30
C ALA A 225 -13.13 -23.50 -12.90
N ARG A 226 -12.29 -22.49 -12.60
CA ARG A 226 -10.84 -22.65 -12.33
C ARG A 226 -10.46 -22.80 -10.85
N THR A 227 -11.41 -22.69 -9.92
CA THR A 227 -11.16 -22.91 -8.48
C THR A 227 -10.71 -24.34 -8.16
N ARG A 228 -10.83 -25.29 -9.10
CA ARG A 228 -10.32 -26.67 -8.97
C ARG A 228 -8.88 -26.88 -9.44
N TYR A 229 -8.29 -25.99 -10.24
CA TYR A 229 -6.97 -26.21 -10.84
C TYR A 229 -5.85 -25.33 -10.29
N ALA A 230 -6.14 -24.21 -9.62
CA ALA A 230 -5.12 -23.37 -8.99
C ALA A 230 -4.54 -23.94 -7.67
N VAL A 231 -4.82 -25.21 -7.37
CA VAL A 231 -4.21 -26.00 -6.28
C VAL A 231 -2.95 -26.74 -6.74
N THR A 232 -2.65 -26.77 -8.05
CA THR A 232 -1.51 -27.55 -8.59
C THR A 232 -0.37 -26.73 -9.16
N ALA A 233 -0.41 -25.38 -9.10
CA ALA A 233 0.84 -24.64 -9.26
C ALA A 233 1.65 -24.89 -7.99
N PRO A 234 2.77 -25.64 -8.06
CA PRO A 234 3.55 -25.89 -6.87
C PRO A 234 3.94 -24.53 -6.30
N VAL A 235 3.69 -24.34 -5.01
CA VAL A 235 4.58 -23.51 -4.20
C VAL A 235 5.97 -23.95 -4.63
N VAL A 236 6.76 -23.03 -5.21
CA VAL A 236 8.17 -23.31 -5.42
C VAL A 236 8.74 -23.50 -4.02
N GLU A 237 8.70 -24.75 -3.54
CA GLU A 237 9.60 -25.22 -2.52
C GLU A 237 10.97 -24.93 -3.10
N MET A 238 11.69 -23.97 -2.50
CA MET A 238 13.10 -23.90 -2.80
C MET A 238 13.67 -25.29 -2.46
N PRO A 239 14.43 -25.92 -3.35
CA PRO A 239 15.10 -27.15 -3.00
C PRO A 239 16.03 -26.84 -1.83
N VAL A 240 15.63 -27.26 -0.64
CA VAL A 240 16.54 -27.33 0.52
C VAL A 240 17.31 -28.64 0.36
N ASP A 241 17.96 -28.82 -0.78
CA ASP A 241 19.10 -29.73 -0.88
C ASP A 241 20.26 -28.99 -0.22
N VAL A 242 20.28 -29.03 1.11
CA VAL A 242 21.51 -28.82 1.87
C VAL A 242 22.33 -30.08 1.64
N PRO A 243 23.46 -30.02 0.91
CA PRO A 243 24.31 -31.19 0.78
C PRO A 243 24.72 -31.65 2.18
N SER A 244 24.53 -32.94 2.49
CA SER A 244 24.95 -33.55 3.76
C SER A 244 26.48 -33.61 3.94
N THR A 245 27.22 -32.89 3.11
CA THR A 245 28.67 -32.68 3.20
C THR A 245 28.95 -31.24 3.61
N ILE A 246 28.50 -30.87 4.81
CA ILE A 246 29.07 -29.72 5.53
C ILE A 246 30.28 -30.25 6.30
N PRO A 247 31.53 -29.87 5.97
CA PRO A 247 32.66 -30.19 6.82
C PRO A 247 32.44 -29.51 8.19
N ARG A 248 32.47 -30.31 9.26
CA ARG A 248 32.48 -29.81 10.64
C ARG A 248 33.66 -28.84 10.85
N PRO A 249 33.51 -27.89 11.79
CA PRO A 249 33.97 -26.51 11.62
C PRO A 249 35.48 -26.36 11.83
N TYR A 250 36.11 -25.57 10.96
CA TYR A 250 37.35 -24.89 11.30
C TYR A 250 37.06 -23.83 12.37
N LEU A 251 37.06 -24.32 13.61
CA LEU A 251 37.84 -23.79 14.72
C LEU A 251 38.47 -22.42 14.44
N TRP A 252 37.93 -21.43 15.14
CA TRP A 252 38.69 -20.34 15.73
C TRP A 252 40.09 -20.85 16.16
N ARG A 253 41.15 -20.40 15.48
CA ARG A 253 42.54 -20.49 15.96
C ARG A 253 43.44 -19.78 14.95
N SER A 254 43.71 -18.50 15.19
CA SER A 254 45.07 -17.92 15.07
C SER A 254 45.06 -16.39 15.08
N ILE A 255 44.73 -15.75 16.21
CA ILE A 255 45.37 -14.48 16.56
C ILE A 255 45.75 -14.55 18.04
N ARG A 256 46.89 -15.20 18.34
CA ARG A 256 47.85 -14.78 19.37
C ARG A 256 49.04 -15.74 19.45
N ARG A 257 50.22 -15.13 19.31
CA ARG A 257 51.57 -15.49 19.81
C ARG A 257 52.56 -16.03 18.77
N ARG A 258 53.31 -15.09 18.19
CA ARG A 258 54.78 -15.25 18.10
C ARG A 258 55.38 -14.69 19.40
N ARG A 259 55.87 -15.59 20.25
CA ARG A 259 56.98 -15.31 21.17
C ARG A 259 57.95 -16.47 21.03
N SER A 260 59.11 -16.19 20.45
CA SER A 260 60.32 -16.96 20.65
C SER A 260 61.44 -15.95 20.85
N VAL A 261 61.76 -15.74 22.11
CA VAL A 261 63.08 -15.27 22.54
C VAL A 261 64.08 -16.38 22.19
N PRO A 262 65.28 -16.02 21.72
CA PRO A 262 66.47 -16.66 22.24
C PRO A 262 67.46 -15.64 22.82
N ARG A 263 68.00 -16.04 23.97
CA ARG A 263 69.20 -15.59 24.69
C ARG A 263 70.26 -14.91 23.81
N ARG A 264 70.60 -13.65 24.13
CA ARG A 264 71.80 -13.24 24.90
C ARG A 264 71.63 -11.77 25.29
#